data_AF-A0AAW7YWU1-F1
#
_entry.id   AF-A0AAW7YWU1-F1
#
_cell.length_a   1.000
_cell.length_b   1.000
_cell.length_c   1.000
_cell.angle_alpha   90.00
_cell.angle_beta   90.00
_cell.angle_gamma   90.00
#
_symmetry.space_group_name_H-M   'P 1'
#
loop_
_entity.id
_entity.type
_entity.pdbx_description
1 polymer ?
#
loop_
_entity_poly.entity_id
_entity_poly.type
_entity_poly.pdbx_seq_one_letter_code
_entity_poly.pdbx_strand_id
1 'polypeptide(L)'
;PNALMESLVTPAIAALLKAHPLLEPELVASDLHLDLFAKDIDLAIRVGPSKESSLKQRRIGQFRDVLCAHHRYMNGRTIQNASYIANAW
;
A
#
# COMPACT_ATOMS: atom_id res chain seq x y z
N PRO A 1 0.31 -1.18 3.74
CA PRO A 1 1.60 -0.95 3.07
C PRO A 1 2.05 0.50 3.21
N ASN A 2 3.15 0.71 3.92
CA ASN A 2 3.70 2.03 4.19
C ASN A 2 3.97 2.83 2.90
N ALA A 3 4.38 2.12 1.85
CA ALA A 3 4.71 2.71 0.54
C ALA A 3 3.57 3.48 -0.15
N LEU A 4 2.31 3.21 0.19
CA LEU A 4 1.16 3.90 -0.41
C LEU A 4 0.71 5.15 0.38
N MET A 5 1.24 5.34 1.59
CA MET A 5 0.77 6.41 2.47
C MET A 5 1.01 7.77 1.82
N GLU A 6 2.25 8.06 1.46
CA GLU A 6 2.65 9.37 0.91
C GLU A 6 2.09 9.63 -0.50
N SER A 7 2.14 8.63 -1.38
CA SER A 7 1.84 8.80 -2.80
C SER A 7 0.35 8.77 -3.14
N LEU A 8 -0.48 8.11 -2.31
CA LEU A 8 -1.91 7.92 -2.59
C LEU A 8 -2.81 8.34 -1.43
N VAL A 9 -2.55 7.87 -0.21
CA VAL A 9 -3.46 8.06 0.92
C VAL A 9 -3.44 9.51 1.40
N THR A 10 -2.27 10.07 1.69
CA THR A 10 -2.14 11.45 2.20
C THR A 10 -2.75 12.48 1.24
N PRO A 11 -2.52 12.44 -0.10
CA PRO A 11 -3.19 13.35 -1.02
C PRO A 11 -4.72 13.21 -1.03
N ALA A 12 -5.24 11.98 -0.95
CA ALA A 12 -6.67 11.72 -0.92
C ALA A 12 -7.31 12.25 0.39
N ILE A 13 -6.66 12.01 1.54
CA ILE A 13 -7.10 12.54 2.84
C ILE A 13 -7.03 14.07 2.83
N ALA A 14 -5.97 14.67 2.30
CA ALA A 14 -5.87 16.13 2.20
C ALA A 14 -7.01 16.74 1.36
N ALA A 15 -7.42 16.07 0.27
CA ALA A 15 -8.58 16.49 -0.50
C ALA A 15 -9.90 16.32 0.29
N LEU A 16 -10.05 15.23 1.04
CA LEU A 16 -11.22 14.97 1.89
C LEU A 16 -11.38 16.03 2.98
N LEU A 17 -10.29 16.42 3.65
CA LEU A 17 -10.31 17.42 4.72
C LEU A 17 -10.73 18.81 4.24
N LYS A 18 -10.47 19.15 2.96
CA LYS A 18 -10.99 20.39 2.37
C LYS A 18 -12.52 20.39 2.27
N ALA A 19 -13.11 19.24 1.98
CA ALA A 19 -14.56 19.08 1.89
C ALA A 19 -15.22 18.90 3.27
N HIS A 20 -14.48 18.37 4.25
CA HIS A 20 -14.97 18.07 5.60
C HIS A 20 -13.99 18.56 6.67
N PRO A 21 -13.98 19.86 7.01
CA PRO A 21 -12.97 20.45 7.88
C PRO A 21 -13.01 20.01 9.35
N LEU A 22 -14.10 19.38 9.79
CA LEU A 22 -14.26 18.86 11.15
C LEU A 22 -13.73 17.43 11.32
N LEU A 23 -13.26 16.78 10.24
CA LEU A 23 -12.65 15.46 10.34
C LEU A 23 -11.24 15.59 10.92
N GLU A 24 -10.95 14.76 11.91
CA GLU A 24 -9.63 14.63 12.55
C GLU A 24 -9.10 13.21 12.35
N PRO A 25 -8.51 12.89 11.17
CA PRO A 25 -8.06 11.54 10.87
C PRO A 25 -6.75 11.21 11.59
N GLU A 26 -6.73 10.07 12.28
CA GLU A 26 -5.50 9.43 12.74
C GLU A 26 -5.00 8.45 11.67
N LEU A 27 -3.77 8.66 11.18
CA LEU A 27 -3.19 7.84 10.12
C LEU A 27 -2.13 6.89 10.68
N VAL A 28 -2.41 5.59 10.62
CA VAL A 28 -1.47 4.53 10.99
C VAL A 28 -0.90 3.89 9.71
N ALA A 29 0.42 3.94 9.56
CA ALA A 29 1.14 3.25 8.51
C ALA A 29 1.72 1.95 9.06
N SER A 30 1.28 0.80 8.53
CA SER A 30 1.86 -0.50 8.85
C SER A 30 1.86 -1.43 7.63
N ASP A 31 2.90 -2.26 7.55
CA ASP A 31 2.98 -3.41 6.63
C ASP A 31 2.35 -4.68 7.24
N LEU A 32 2.00 -4.65 8.53
CA LEU A 32 1.32 -5.73 9.21
C LEU A 32 -0.19 -5.70 8.97
N HIS A 33 -0.79 -6.89 9.00
CA HIS A 33 -2.25 -7.03 9.04
C HIS A 33 -2.74 -6.78 10.47
N LEU A 34 -3.06 -5.53 10.80
CA LEU A 34 -3.57 -5.17 12.13
C LEU A 34 -5.02 -5.64 12.31
N ASP A 35 -5.34 -6.06 13.54
CA ASP A 35 -6.72 -6.26 13.97
C ASP A 35 -7.39 -4.88 14.10
N LEU A 36 -8.49 -4.67 13.39
CA LEU A 36 -9.17 -3.38 13.35
C LEU A 36 -9.92 -3.08 14.64
N PHE A 37 -10.52 -4.10 15.25
CA PHE A 37 -11.29 -3.93 16.48
C PHE A 37 -10.38 -3.70 17.66
N ALA A 38 -9.30 -4.49 17.79
CA ALA A 38 -8.37 -4.36 18.90
C ALA A 38 -7.49 -3.09 18.84
N LYS A 39 -7.54 -2.34 17.73
CA LYS A 39 -6.75 -1.13 17.50
C LYS A 39 -7.60 0.11 17.24
N ASP A 40 -8.92 0.02 17.43
CA ASP A 40 -9.86 1.12 17.17
C ASP A 40 -9.69 1.74 15.77
N ILE A 41 -9.51 0.89 14.76
CA ILE A 41 -9.32 1.30 13.35
C ILE A 41 -10.64 1.18 12.59
N ASP A 42 -11.16 2.31 12.13
CA ASP A 42 -12.41 2.35 11.35
C ASP A 42 -12.25 1.88 9.89
N LEU A 43 -11.08 2.14 9.29
CA LEU A 43 -10.80 1.84 7.89
C LEU A 43 -9.35 1.37 7.70
N ALA A 44 -9.17 0.26 6.98
CA ALA A 44 -7.87 -0.19 6.53
C ALA A 44 -7.78 -0.27 5.01
N ILE A 45 -6.72 0.34 4.46
CA ILE A 45 -6.34 0.22 3.06
C ILE A 45 -5.21 -0.81 2.97
N ARG A 46 -5.48 -1.90 2.23
CA ARG A 46 -4.60 -3.08 2.15
C ARG A 46 -4.27 -3.41 0.69
N VAL A 47 -3.14 -4.06 0.51
CA VAL A 47 -2.68 -4.61 -0.77
C VAL A 47 -2.66 -6.12 -0.66
N GLY A 48 -3.00 -6.78 -1.77
CA GLY A 48 -3.05 -8.23 -1.84
C GLY A 48 -4.47 -8.77 -1.66
N PRO A 49 -4.62 -10.10 -1.65
CA PRO A 49 -5.90 -10.74 -1.51
C PRO A 49 -6.52 -10.38 -0.17
N SER A 50 -7.84 -10.18 -0.18
CA SER A 50 -8.60 -10.02 1.04
C SER A 50 -9.04 -11.38 1.54
N LYS A 51 -8.79 -11.68 2.82
CA LYS A 51 -9.31 -12.92 3.42
C LYS A 51 -10.82 -12.77 3.60
N GLU A 52 -11.52 -13.90 3.48
CA GLU A 52 -12.93 -13.99 3.87
C GLU A 52 -13.10 -13.48 5.30
N SER A 53 -14.05 -12.56 5.48
CA SER A 53 -14.32 -11.94 6.78
C SER A 53 -15.74 -11.38 6.79
N SER A 54 -16.28 -11.13 7.98
CA SER A 54 -17.55 -10.40 8.15
C SER A 54 -17.44 -8.90 7.86
N LEU A 55 -16.23 -8.38 7.62
CA LEU A 55 -16.01 -6.97 7.32
C LEU A 55 -16.49 -6.64 5.91
N LYS A 56 -17.04 -5.43 5.74
CA LYS A 56 -17.31 -4.89 4.41
C LYS A 56 -15.99 -4.60 3.69
N GLN A 57 -15.85 -5.14 2.49
CA GLN A 57 -14.65 -5.00 1.68
C GLN A 57 -15.00 -4.39 0.33
N ARG A 58 -14.15 -3.49 -0.17
CA ARG A 58 -14.31 -2.88 -1.49
C ARG A 58 -12.96 -2.79 -2.18
N ARG A 59 -12.88 -3.31 -3.41
CA ARG A 59 -11.71 -3.11 -4.26
C ARG A 59 -11.69 -1.66 -4.73
N ILE A 60 -10.60 -0.96 -4.45
CA ILE A 60 -10.41 0.47 -4.80
C ILE A 60 -9.44 0.68 -5.97
N GLY A 61 -8.66 -0.34 -6.34
CA GLY A 61 -7.70 -0.24 -7.43
C GLY A 61 -6.84 -1.50 -7.58
N GLN A 62 -5.81 -1.38 -8.41
CA GLN A 62 -4.74 -2.37 -8.58
C GLN A 62 -3.48 -1.69 -9.08
N PHE A 63 -2.34 -2.33 -8.87
CA PHE A 63 -1.08 -2.01 -9.51
C PHE A 63 -0.35 -3.31 -9.85
N ARG A 64 0.71 -3.20 -10.64
CA ARG A 64 1.57 -4.33 -10.99
C ARG A 64 2.98 -4.05 -10.50
N ASP A 65 3.64 -5.08 -10.01
CA ASP A 65 5.07 -5.04 -9.77
C ASP A 65 5.80 -5.01 -11.12
N VAL A 66 6.80 -4.15 -11.22
CA VAL A 66 7.68 -4.07 -12.39
C VAL A 66 9.09 -4.28 -11.89
N LEU A 67 9.74 -5.33 -12.37
CA LEU A 67 11.15 -5.54 -12.09
C LEU A 67 11.96 -4.43 -12.77
N CYS A 68 12.65 -3.64 -11.97
CA CYS A 68 13.44 -2.51 -12.43
C CYS A 68 14.83 -2.55 -11.77
N ALA A 69 15.78 -1.89 -12.42
CA ALA A 69 17.12 -1.74 -11.92
C ALA A 69 17.72 -0.43 -12.40
N HIS A 70 18.60 0.17 -11.60
CA HIS A 70 19.40 1.30 -12.05
C HIS A 70 20.33 0.86 -13.19
N HIS A 71 20.50 1.67 -14.24
CA HIS A 71 21.38 1.39 -15.38
C HIS A 71 22.74 0.81 -14.95
N ARG A 72 23.37 1.44 -13.95
CA ARG A 72 24.72 1.08 -13.49
C ARG A 72 24.78 -0.30 -12.85
N TYR A 73 23.66 -0.77 -12.29
CA TYR A 73 23.57 -2.14 -11.77
C TYR A 73 23.57 -3.17 -12.90
N MET A 74 22.91 -2.84 -14.02
CA MET A 74 22.83 -3.75 -15.16
C MET A 74 24.20 -3.89 -15.85
N ASN A 75 24.94 -2.82 -16.16
CA ASN A 75 26.34 -2.88 -16.69
C ASN A 75 26.68 -4.12 -17.56
N GLY A 76 25.88 -4.39 -18.60
CA GLY A 76 26.05 -5.55 -19.51
C GLY A 76 25.52 -6.90 -19.00
N ARG A 77 25.06 -7.00 -17.75
CA ARG A 77 24.31 -8.13 -17.20
C ARG A 77 22.94 -8.22 -17.88
N THR A 78 22.49 -9.44 -18.09
CA THR A 78 21.11 -9.74 -18.46
C THR A 78 20.30 -10.10 -17.22
N ILE A 79 18.97 -10.09 -17.35
CA ILE A 79 18.07 -10.48 -16.25
C ILE A 79 18.31 -11.90 -15.74
N GLN A 80 18.79 -12.82 -16.60
CA GLN A 80 19.07 -14.21 -16.24
C GLN A 80 20.23 -14.33 -15.25
N ASN A 81 21.17 -13.38 -15.27
CA ASN A 81 22.40 -13.43 -14.49
C ASN A 81 22.48 -12.31 -13.45
N ALA A 82 21.42 -11.52 -13.30
CA ALA A 82 21.31 -10.47 -12.30
C ALA A 82 20.63 -11.02 -11.03
N SER A 83 21.20 -10.75 -9.86
CA SER A 83 20.48 -10.97 -8.61
C SER A 83 19.29 -10.01 -8.54
N TYR A 84 18.12 -10.52 -8.17
CA TYR A 84 16.94 -9.70 -7.96
C TYR A 84 16.16 -10.19 -6.74
N ILE A 85 15.37 -9.30 -6.16
CA ILE A 85 14.38 -9.63 -5.15
C ILE A 85 13.06 -9.81 -5.90
N ALA A 86 12.45 -10.98 -5.78
CA ALA A 86 11.08 -11.21 -6.20
C ALA A 86 10.20 -11.23 -4.95
N ASN A 87 9.15 -10.42 -4.95
CA ASN A 87 8.11 -10.56 -3.96
C ASN A 87 7.33 -11.85 -4.26
N ALA A 88 7.23 -12.75 -3.30
CA ALA A 88 6.26 -13.84 -3.33
C ALA A 88 4.99 -13.33 -2.64
N TRP A 89 4.01 -12.91 -3.44
CA TRP A 89 2.69 -12.50 -2.94
C TRP A 89 1.79 -13.71 -2.72
#